data_AF-A0A564XZJ9-F1
#
_entry.id   AF-A0A564XZJ9-F1
#
_cell.length_a   1.000
_cell.length_b   1.000
_cell.length_c   1.000
_cell.angle_alpha   90.00
_cell.angle_beta   90.00
_cell.angle_gamma   90.00
#
_symmetry.space_group_name_H-M   'P 1'
#
loop_
_entity.id
_entity.type
_entity.pdbx_description
1 polymer ?
#
loop_
_entity_poly.entity_id
_entity_poly.type
_entity_poly.pdbx_seq_one_letter_code
_entity_poly.pdbx_strand_id
1 'polypeptide(L)'
;MQQDTENLPPKELNFFVHGDLCLTDEYFPSPQPWISLSTWRDCLYLASFIPKKFGKLPEHIVKYPDIWKKWFDSEDPEAQHFPGQFEKLEPFAKLCLIRVWRSDRVTSAISSFINATMGHSYVTPPITALNEVLTSTSPTNPIVLIV
;
A
#
# COMPACT_ATOMS: atom_id res chain seq x y z
N MET A 1 12.40 -9.67 18.50
CA MET A 1 11.59 -9.38 17.30
C MET A 1 12.52 -9.34 16.11
N GLN A 2 12.88 -10.52 15.58
CA GLN A 2 13.60 -10.62 14.32
C GLN A 2 12.59 -10.22 13.25
N GLN A 3 12.79 -9.07 12.59
CA GLN A 3 12.06 -8.79 11.37
C GLN A 3 12.57 -9.79 10.34
N ASP A 4 11.75 -10.76 9.96
CA ASP A 4 11.97 -11.59 8.77
C ASP A 4 12.11 -10.64 7.58
N THR A 5 13.35 -10.31 7.27
CA THR A 5 13.74 -9.22 6.37
C THR A 5 13.38 -9.55 4.91
N GLU A 6 12.96 -10.79 4.65
CA GLU A 6 12.53 -11.28 3.33
C GLU A 6 11.20 -10.68 2.84
N ASN A 7 10.25 -10.36 3.74
CA ASN A 7 8.89 -10.01 3.30
C ASN A 7 8.61 -8.50 3.28
N LEU A 8 9.44 -7.67 3.92
CA LEU A 8 9.21 -6.23 4.05
C LEU A 8 10.49 -5.43 3.77
N PRO A 9 10.77 -5.08 2.50
CA PRO A 9 11.95 -4.30 2.15
C PRO A 9 11.91 -2.93 2.85
N PRO A 10 12.96 -2.55 3.62
CA PRO A 10 12.93 -1.34 4.44
C PRO A 10 12.76 -0.06 3.61
N LYS A 11 13.23 -0.07 2.36
CA LYS A 11 13.04 1.05 1.43
C LYS A 11 11.60 1.23 0.99
N GLU A 12 10.90 0.14 0.70
CA GLU A 12 9.48 0.17 0.33
C GLU A 12 8.65 0.57 1.54
N LEU A 13 8.95 0.02 2.71
CA LEU A 13 8.27 0.39 3.96
C LEU A 13 8.45 1.88 4.27
N ASN A 14 9.66 2.41 4.13
CA ASN A 14 9.92 3.82 4.36
C ASN A 14 9.09 4.71 3.42
N PHE A 15 9.08 4.42 2.11
CA PHE A 15 8.19 5.10 1.16
C PHE A 15 6.72 4.95 1.55
N PHE A 16 6.31 3.73 1.91
CA PHE A 16 4.92 3.41 2.21
C PHE A 16 4.44 4.04 3.51
N VAL A 17 5.31 4.43 4.45
CA VAL A 17 4.87 5.14 5.67
C VAL A 17 4.85 6.64 5.44
N HIS A 18 5.94 7.18 4.89
CA HIS A 18 6.18 8.62 4.81
C HIS A 18 5.56 9.26 3.56
N GLY A 19 5.40 8.51 2.47
CA GLY A 19 4.94 9.07 1.19
C GLY A 19 5.99 9.95 0.53
N ASP A 20 5.56 10.75 -0.44
CA ASP A 20 6.39 11.82 -0.98
C ASP A 20 6.61 12.91 0.07
N LEU A 21 7.88 13.16 0.40
CA LEU A 21 8.31 14.23 1.30
C LEU A 21 8.78 15.48 0.52
N CYS A 22 8.76 15.44 -0.81
CA CYS A 22 9.21 16.56 -1.64
C CYS A 22 8.27 17.76 -1.50
N LEU A 23 8.81 18.82 -0.91
CA LEU A 23 8.26 20.17 -0.92
C LEU A 23 8.72 20.98 -2.15
N THR A 24 9.17 20.32 -3.23
CA THR A 24 9.77 21.02 -4.37
C THR A 24 8.68 21.54 -5.31
N ASP A 25 8.76 22.84 -5.63
CA ASP A 25 7.86 23.56 -6.56
C ASP A 25 8.08 23.18 -8.05
N GLU A 26 8.76 22.06 -8.32
CA GLU A 26 8.96 21.61 -9.69
C GLU A 26 7.61 21.22 -10.31
N TYR A 27 7.26 21.93 -11.39
CA TYR A 27 6.03 21.71 -12.13
C TYR A 27 6.24 20.58 -13.13
N PHE A 28 5.78 19.38 -12.76
CA PHE A 28 5.68 18.25 -13.67
C PHE A 28 4.26 18.18 -14.25
N PRO A 29 4.06 18.44 -15.55
CA PRO A 29 2.75 18.33 -16.15
C PRO A 29 2.27 16.88 -16.10
N SER A 30 1.01 16.70 -15.71
CA SER A 30 0.36 15.39 -15.76
C SER A 30 0.22 14.93 -17.22
N PRO A 31 0.55 13.66 -17.54
CA PRO A 31 0.49 13.18 -18.91
C PRO A 31 -0.94 12.95 -19.40
N GLN A 32 -1.92 12.93 -18.49
CA GLN A 32 -3.33 12.71 -18.80
C GLN A 32 -4.24 13.54 -17.88
N PRO A 33 -5.38 14.06 -18.37
CA PRO A 33 -6.25 14.95 -17.59
C PRO A 33 -6.93 14.26 -16.39
N TRP A 34 -7.05 12.93 -16.41
CA TRP A 34 -7.63 12.16 -15.31
C TRP A 34 -6.64 11.86 -14.18
N ILE A 35 -5.34 12.11 -14.40
CA ILE A 35 -4.30 11.94 -13.38
C ILE A 35 -4.08 13.28 -12.69
N SER A 36 -4.34 13.34 -11.39
CA SER A 36 -4.08 14.54 -10.60
C SER A 36 -2.58 14.86 -10.53
N LEU A 37 -2.23 16.15 -10.36
CA LEU A 37 -0.83 16.54 -10.23
C LEU A 37 -0.15 15.91 -9.01
N SER A 38 -0.89 15.73 -7.89
CA SER A 38 -0.36 15.06 -6.70
C SER A 38 -0.07 13.59 -6.96
N THR A 39 -1.02 12.85 -7.54
CA THR A 39 -0.81 11.43 -7.92
C THR A 39 0.36 11.27 -8.88
N TRP A 40 0.49 12.19 -9.84
CA TRP A 40 1.61 12.14 -10.78
C TRP A 40 2.95 12.41 -10.10
N ARG A 41 3.02 13.39 -9.19
CA ARG A 41 4.22 13.65 -8.38
C ARG A 41 4.61 12.45 -7.53
N ASP A 42 3.66 11.87 -6.81
CA ASP A 42 3.88 10.66 -6.00
C ASP A 42 4.39 9.49 -6.87
N CYS A 43 3.87 9.36 -8.09
CA CYS A 43 4.31 8.36 -9.06
C CYS A 43 5.77 8.60 -9.53
N LEU A 44 6.13 9.85 -9.83
CA LEU A 44 7.49 10.23 -10.21
C LEU A 44 8.46 10.02 -9.02
N TYR A 45 8.03 10.38 -7.82
CA TYR A 45 8.79 10.15 -6.60
C TYR A 45 9.01 8.65 -6.37
N LEU A 46 7.97 7.81 -6.46
CA LEU A 46 8.10 6.35 -6.35
C LEU A 46 9.10 5.79 -7.39
N ALA A 47 9.02 6.25 -8.64
CA ALA A 47 9.90 5.85 -9.72
C ALA A 47 11.38 6.22 -9.46
N SER A 48 11.63 7.42 -8.93
CA SER A 48 12.97 7.89 -8.60
C SER A 48 13.52 7.26 -7.31
N PHE A 49 12.66 7.04 -6.32
CA PHE A 49 13.05 6.48 -5.02
C PHE A 49 13.36 4.98 -5.13
N ILE A 50 12.60 4.22 -5.92
CA ILE A 50 12.80 2.76 -6.08
C ILE A 50 12.92 2.39 -7.58
N PRO A 51 14.01 2.82 -8.23
CA PRO A 51 14.15 2.75 -9.69
C PRO A 51 14.21 1.32 -10.23
N LYS A 52 14.73 0.36 -9.43
CA LYS A 52 14.79 -1.05 -9.82
C LYS A 52 13.41 -1.67 -10.11
N LYS A 53 12.37 -1.21 -9.39
CA LYS A 53 11.00 -1.73 -9.53
C LYS A 53 10.11 -0.78 -10.36
N PHE A 54 10.26 0.53 -10.16
CA PHE A 54 9.33 1.53 -10.71
C PHE A 54 9.98 2.53 -11.67
N GLY A 55 11.26 2.43 -12.01
CA GLY A 55 11.93 3.41 -12.87
C GLY A 55 11.28 3.59 -14.25
N LYS A 56 10.67 2.52 -14.79
CA LYS A 56 9.93 2.54 -16.08
C LYS A 56 8.44 2.85 -15.93
N LEU A 57 7.96 3.12 -14.71
CA LEU A 57 6.54 3.39 -14.44
C LEU A 57 6.04 4.63 -15.19
N PRO A 58 6.70 5.80 -15.11
CA PRO A 58 6.23 7.00 -15.79
C PRO A 58 6.12 6.82 -17.31
N GLU A 59 7.14 6.21 -17.93
CA GLU A 59 7.17 5.92 -19.37
C GLU A 59 6.03 4.97 -19.77
N HIS A 60 5.77 3.94 -18.97
CA HIS A 60 4.70 2.97 -19.25
C HIS A 60 3.31 3.61 -19.16
N ILE A 61 3.11 4.57 -18.25
CA ILE A 61 1.84 5.30 -18.10
C ILE A 61 1.59 6.20 -19.30
N VAL A 62 2.62 6.95 -19.73
CA VAL A 62 2.52 7.80 -20.93
C VAL A 62 2.23 6.96 -22.18
N LYS A 63 2.84 5.76 -22.28
CA LYS A 63 2.66 4.87 -23.43
C LYS A 63 1.30 4.16 -23.46
N TYR A 64 0.74 3.80 -22.31
CA TYR A 64 -0.49 3.00 -22.22
C TYR A 64 -1.53 3.59 -21.25
N PRO A 65 -1.95 4.86 -21.44
CA PRO A 65 -2.80 5.56 -20.48
C PRO A 65 -4.16 4.88 -20.27
N ASP A 66 -4.73 4.26 -21.31
CA ASP A 66 -6.05 3.61 -21.23
C ASP A 66 -6.06 2.40 -20.31
N ILE A 67 -4.97 1.62 -20.27
CA ILE A 67 -4.85 0.44 -19.40
C ILE A 67 -4.77 0.88 -17.94
N TRP A 68 -4.00 1.94 -17.66
CA TRP A 68 -3.89 2.51 -16.32
C TRP A 68 -5.20 3.14 -15.87
N LYS A 69 -5.90 3.85 -16.76
CA LYS A 69 -7.20 4.42 -16.46
C LYS A 69 -8.21 3.33 -16.12
N LYS A 70 -8.27 2.25 -16.90
CA LYS A 70 -9.16 1.11 -16.62
C LYS A 70 -8.86 0.48 -15.25
N TRP A 71 -7.59 0.31 -14.91
CA TRP A 71 -7.20 -0.24 -13.61
C TRP A 71 -7.53 0.73 -12.46
N PHE A 72 -7.28 2.03 -12.65
CA PHE A 72 -7.58 3.08 -11.68
C PHE A 72 -9.09 3.24 -11.42
N ASP A 73 -9.92 3.16 -12.46
CA ASP A 73 -11.38 3.27 -12.40
C ASP A 73 -12.05 1.98 -11.85
N SER A 74 -11.28 0.92 -11.59
CA SER A 74 -11.78 -0.30 -10.97
C SER A 74 -12.20 -0.07 -9.52
N GLU A 75 -13.26 -0.76 -9.07
CA GLU A 75 -13.74 -0.71 -7.69
C GLU A 75 -12.70 -1.27 -6.71
N ASP A 76 -12.13 -2.43 -7.05
CA ASP A 76 -11.13 -3.15 -6.24
C ASP A 76 -9.80 -3.33 -7.00
N PRO A 77 -9.03 -2.26 -7.26
CA PRO A 77 -7.80 -2.31 -8.04
C PRO A 77 -6.74 -3.25 -7.44
N GLU A 78 -6.75 -3.44 -6.12
CA GLU A 78 -5.86 -4.36 -5.40
C GLU A 78 -6.13 -5.84 -5.70
N ALA A 79 -7.33 -6.17 -6.18
CA ALA A 79 -7.73 -7.52 -6.58
C ALA A 79 -7.61 -7.76 -8.08
N GLN A 80 -7.35 -6.71 -8.87
CA GLN A 80 -7.16 -6.80 -10.31
C GLN A 80 -5.70 -7.08 -10.69
N HIS A 81 -5.50 -7.59 -11.90
CA HIS A 81 -4.17 -7.65 -12.49
C HIS A 81 -3.62 -6.24 -12.71
N PHE A 82 -2.40 -6.02 -12.24
CA PHE A 82 -1.71 -4.75 -12.43
C PHE A 82 -1.27 -4.59 -13.90
N PRO A 83 -1.22 -3.35 -14.42
CA PRO A 83 -0.84 -3.11 -15.79
C PRO A 83 0.56 -3.63 -16.15
N GLY A 84 0.66 -4.42 -17.23
CA GLY A 84 1.93 -4.80 -17.84
C GLY A 84 2.91 -5.51 -16.91
N GLN A 85 4.15 -5.02 -16.84
CA GLN A 85 5.21 -5.66 -16.04
C GLN A 85 5.00 -5.50 -14.53
N PHE A 86 4.14 -4.58 -14.09
CA PHE A 86 3.91 -4.31 -12.68
C PHE A 86 3.10 -5.42 -11.98
N GLU A 87 2.53 -6.35 -12.75
CA GLU A 87 1.90 -7.56 -12.21
C GLU A 87 2.90 -8.50 -11.53
N LYS A 88 4.17 -8.46 -11.95
CA LYS A 88 5.25 -9.29 -11.39
C LYS A 88 5.93 -8.65 -10.18
N LEU A 89 5.40 -7.55 -9.67
CA LEU A 89 5.92 -6.93 -8.46
C LEU A 89 5.66 -7.81 -7.24
N GLU A 90 6.61 -7.79 -6.31
CA GLU A 90 6.42 -8.35 -4.98
C GLU A 90 5.18 -7.76 -4.28
N PRO A 91 4.49 -8.52 -3.43
CA PRO A 91 3.23 -8.09 -2.81
C PRO A 91 3.31 -6.71 -2.13
N PHE A 92 4.39 -6.43 -1.40
CA PHE A 92 4.54 -5.15 -0.72
C PHE A 92 4.81 -3.99 -1.71
N ALA A 93 5.50 -4.24 -2.81
CA ALA A 93 5.69 -3.24 -3.87
C ALA A 93 4.36 -2.92 -4.58
N LYS A 94 3.44 -3.89 -4.71
CA LYS A 94 2.07 -3.63 -5.17
C LYS A 94 1.31 -2.69 -4.24
N LEU A 95 1.53 -2.77 -2.92
CA LEU A 95 0.95 -1.81 -1.95
C LEU A 95 1.47 -0.39 -2.18
N CYS A 96 2.77 -0.20 -2.41
CA CYS A 96 3.32 1.11 -2.75
C CYS A 96 2.64 1.71 -3.98
N LEU A 97 2.36 0.89 -4.99
CA LEU A 97 1.66 1.34 -6.19
C LEU A 97 0.20 1.72 -5.89
N ILE A 98 -0.54 0.91 -5.13
CA ILE A 98 -1.91 1.25 -4.73
C ILE A 98 -1.94 2.54 -3.91
N ARG A 99 -0.99 2.76 -2.98
CA ARG A 99 -0.91 3.99 -2.18
C ARG A 99 -0.82 5.25 -3.03
N VAL A 100 -0.06 5.21 -4.13
CA VAL A 100 0.09 6.34 -5.06
C VAL A 100 -1.21 6.60 -5.82
N TRP A 101 -1.87 5.56 -6.32
CA TRP A 101 -2.99 5.70 -7.24
C TRP A 101 -4.36 5.77 -6.55
N ARG A 102 -4.59 4.95 -5.53
CA ARG A 102 -5.89 4.72 -4.89
C ARG A 102 -5.69 4.67 -3.38
N SER A 103 -5.36 5.82 -2.80
CA SER A 103 -5.11 5.97 -1.36
C SER A 103 -6.30 5.56 -0.50
N ASP A 104 -7.52 5.69 -1.02
CA ASP A 104 -8.76 5.22 -0.41
C ASP A 104 -8.84 3.69 -0.29
N ARG A 105 -8.15 2.96 -1.17
CA ARG A 105 -8.10 1.48 -1.19
C ARG A 105 -6.94 0.90 -0.38
N VAL A 106 -6.09 1.74 0.22
CA VAL A 106 -4.89 1.30 0.94
C VAL A 106 -5.23 0.38 2.11
N THR A 107 -6.28 0.67 2.87
CA THR A 107 -6.70 -0.17 4.01
C THR A 107 -7.11 -1.58 3.56
N SER A 108 -7.88 -1.66 2.48
CA SER A 108 -8.28 -2.94 1.87
C SER A 108 -7.07 -3.70 1.32
N ALA A 109 -6.15 -3.00 0.65
CA ALA A 109 -4.93 -3.57 0.13
C ALA A 109 -4.01 -4.12 1.24
N ILE A 110 -3.82 -3.37 2.34
CA ILE A 110 -3.08 -3.82 3.51
C ILE A 110 -3.73 -5.07 4.12
N SER A 111 -5.05 -5.08 4.25
CA SER A 111 -5.78 -6.24 4.77
C SER A 111 -5.57 -7.46 3.87
N SER A 112 -5.66 -7.29 2.54
CA SER A 112 -5.37 -8.37 1.58
C SER A 112 -3.93 -8.89 1.71
N PHE A 113 -2.95 -7.99 1.85
CA PHE A 113 -1.55 -8.36 2.05
C PHE A 113 -1.33 -9.12 3.36
N ILE A 114 -1.90 -8.66 4.47
CA ILE A 114 -1.82 -9.33 5.78
C ILE A 114 -2.46 -10.71 5.69
N ASN A 115 -3.64 -10.81 5.07
CA ASN A 115 -4.33 -12.10 4.90
C ASN A 115 -3.49 -13.08 4.08
N ALA A 116 -2.88 -12.63 2.97
CA ALA A 116 -2.03 -13.47 2.13
C ALA A 116 -0.72 -13.89 2.82
N THR A 117 -0.18 -13.05 3.72
CA THR A 117 1.14 -13.27 4.34
C THR A 117 1.06 -13.99 5.69
N MET A 118 0.07 -13.64 6.52
CA MET A 118 -0.08 -14.10 7.91
C MET A 118 -1.36 -14.92 8.15
N GLY A 119 -2.31 -14.88 7.21
CA GLY A 119 -3.59 -15.59 7.31
C GLY A 119 -4.74 -14.71 7.84
N HIS A 120 -5.95 -15.22 7.67
CA HIS A 120 -7.19 -14.47 7.88
C HIS A 120 -7.40 -14.00 9.34
N SER A 121 -6.90 -14.75 10.31
CA SER A 121 -7.03 -14.42 11.74
C SER A 121 -6.37 -13.10 12.14
N TYR A 122 -5.49 -12.53 11.30
CA TYR A 122 -4.82 -11.25 11.55
C TYR A 122 -5.54 -10.05 10.94
N VAL A 123 -6.62 -10.26 10.18
CA VAL A 123 -7.46 -9.17 9.62
C VAL A 123 -8.85 -9.10 10.23
N THR A 124 -9.28 -10.16 10.92
CA THR A 124 -10.56 -10.19 11.64
C THR A 124 -10.34 -9.76 13.09
N PRO A 125 -11.11 -8.78 13.61
CA PRO A 125 -11.06 -8.48 15.04
C PRO A 125 -11.39 -9.74 15.85
N PRO A 126 -10.61 -10.07 16.89
CA PRO A 126 -10.96 -11.16 17.78
C PRO A 126 -12.28 -10.84 18.47
N ILE A 127 -13.14 -11.84 18.60
CA ILE A 127 -14.36 -11.73 19.42
C ILE A 127 -13.90 -11.75 20.87
N THR A 128 -13.75 -10.57 21.48
CA THR A 128 -13.31 -10.47 22.87
C THR A 128 -14.43 -10.89 23.81
N ALA A 129 -14.31 -12.09 24.36
CA ALA A 129 -15.19 -12.57 25.40
C ALA A 129 -14.61 -12.17 26.77
N LEU A 130 -15.29 -11.29 27.52
CA LEU A 130 -14.79 -10.74 28.80
C LEU A 130 -14.45 -11.85 29.81
N ASN A 131 -15.20 -12.96 29.79
CA ASN A 131 -14.94 -14.14 30.60
C ASN A 131 -13.55 -14.75 30.30
N GLU A 132 -13.15 -14.85 29.04
CA GLU A 132 -11.82 -15.36 28.66
C GLU A 132 -10.72 -14.41 29.17
N VAL A 133 -10.92 -13.10 29.01
CA VAL A 133 -9.99 -12.08 29.52
C VAL A 133 -9.83 -12.23 31.03
N LEU A 134 -10.93 -12.30 31.79
CA LEU A 134 -10.90 -12.43 33.25
C LEU A 134 -10.14 -13.68 33.71
N THR A 135 -10.36 -14.84 33.05
CA THR A 135 -9.64 -16.08 33.41
C THR A 135 -8.13 -15.99 33.20
N SER A 136 -7.67 -15.11 32.31
CA SER A 136 -6.25 -14.90 32.01
C SER A 136 -5.59 -13.78 32.82
N THR A 137 -6.34 -13.07 33.67
CA THR A 137 -5.86 -11.89 34.41
C THR A 137 -5.36 -12.21 35.81
N SER A 138 -4.46 -11.34 36.31
CA SER A 138 -3.90 -11.39 37.66
C SER A 138 -4.26 -10.10 38.41
N PRO A 139 -4.39 -10.09 39.75
CA PRO A 139 -4.59 -8.88 40.55
C PRO A 139 -3.51 -7.80 40.34
N THR A 140 -2.35 -8.16 39.79
CA THR A 140 -1.25 -7.25 39.47
C THR A 140 -1.37 -6.61 38.08
N ASN A 141 -2.31 -7.05 37.25
CA ASN A 141 -2.44 -6.65 35.85
C ASN A 141 -3.79 -5.92 35.67
N PRO A 142 -3.81 -4.58 35.56
CA PRO A 142 -5.06 -3.84 35.41
C PRO A 142 -5.73 -4.12 34.06
N ILE A 143 -7.06 -4.19 34.07
CA ILE A 143 -7.89 -4.31 32.86
C ILE A 143 -8.31 -2.92 32.42
N VAL A 144 -8.09 -2.58 31.14
CA VAL A 144 -8.54 -1.33 30.53
C VAL A 144 -9.64 -1.65 29.52
N LEU A 145 -10.81 -1.04 29.72
CA LEU A 145 -11.95 -1.10 28.78
C LEU A 145 -11.92 0.18 27.93
N ILE A 146 -11.84 0.01 26.60
CA ILE A 146 -11.97 1.10 25.64
C ILE A 146 -13.43 1.10 25.19
N VAL A 147 -14.17 2.14 25.55
CA VAL A 147 -15.60 2.35 25.24
C VAL A 147 -15.78 3.47 24.23
#